data_AF-A0A5E8AVP3-F1
#
_entry.id   AF-A0A5E8AVP3-F1
#
_cell.length_a   1.000
_cell.length_b   1.000
_cell.length_c   1.000
_cell.angle_alpha   90.00
_cell.angle_beta   90.00
_cell.angle_gamma   90.00
#
_symmetry.space_group_name_H-M   'P 1'
#
loop_
_entity.id
_entity.type
_entity.pdbx_description
1 polymer ?
#
loop_
_entity_poly.entity_id
_entity_poly.type
_entity_poly.pdbx_seq_one_letter_code
_entity_poly.pdbx_strand_id
1 'polypeptide(L)'
;MKLKFFLLFFPVILALSVACEGTYLPKPKGYNRIDLPPSEYVALPDSFPYQFQYSAHAKLLKDSSWMAERYWIDLYYPTMEALVQVTYKPVNNDTSLLGEYFEDSYKLTSKHNIKAYSIEQMDLVIPNGGWAVVSELTGEVPSQFQFHATDSANHFIRGALYFETSTKNDSLKPVIEYIKFDIIHMLNTIEWK
;
A
#
# COMPACT_ATOMS: atom_id res chain seq x y z
N MET A 1 20.16 -20.31 75.48
CA MET A 1 20.01 -20.93 74.14
C MET A 1 18.73 -20.44 73.45
N LYS A 2 18.64 -19.19 72.93
CA LYS A 2 17.46 -18.78 72.11
C LYS A 2 17.76 -17.69 71.05
N LEU A 3 19.03 -17.31 70.82
CA LEU A 3 19.36 -16.16 69.94
C LEU A 3 19.93 -16.54 68.56
N LYS A 4 20.23 -17.82 68.30
CA LYS A 4 20.80 -18.26 67.01
C LYS A 4 19.74 -18.56 65.93
N PHE A 5 18.46 -18.65 66.29
CA PHE A 5 17.41 -18.99 65.32
C PHE A 5 16.89 -17.78 64.53
N PHE A 6 17.08 -16.56 65.06
CA PHE A 6 16.61 -15.33 64.41
C PHE A 6 17.53 -14.86 63.27
N LEU A 7 18.83 -15.19 63.34
CA LEU A 7 19.83 -14.84 62.32
C LEU A 7 19.70 -15.66 61.02
N LEU A 8 18.95 -16.77 61.04
CA LEU A 8 18.76 -17.64 59.88
C LEU A 8 17.50 -17.27 59.07
N PHE A 9 16.60 -16.45 59.63
CA PHE A 9 15.38 -15.97 58.97
C PHE A 9 15.58 -14.67 58.17
N PHE A 10 16.61 -13.89 58.50
CA PHE A 10 16.92 -12.62 57.83
C PHE A 10 17.32 -12.75 56.34
N PRO A 11 18.13 -13.75 55.92
CA PRO A 11 18.49 -13.88 54.50
C PRO A 11 17.33 -14.44 53.64
N VAL A 12 16.35 -15.11 54.25
CA VAL A 12 15.17 -15.66 53.55
C VAL A 12 14.17 -14.55 53.20
N ILE A 13 14.04 -13.54 54.06
CA ILE A 13 13.16 -12.38 53.81
C ILE A 13 13.75 -11.46 52.73
N LEU A 14 15.08 -11.33 52.66
CA LEU A 14 15.75 -10.52 51.63
C LEU A 14 15.74 -11.17 50.22
N ALA A 15 15.62 -12.51 50.15
CA ALA A 15 15.48 -13.22 48.88
C ALA A 15 14.09 -13.07 48.23
N LEU A 16 13.06 -12.68 49.00
CA LEU A 16 11.70 -12.48 48.50
C LEU A 16 11.45 -11.06 47.95
N SER A 17 12.38 -10.13 48.12
CA SER A 17 12.27 -8.75 47.61
C SER A 17 12.83 -8.54 46.20
N VAL A 18 13.25 -9.61 45.49
CA VAL A 18 13.56 -9.53 44.06
C VAL A 18 12.24 -9.61 43.29
N ALA A 19 11.45 -8.55 43.40
CA ALA A 19 10.26 -8.35 42.59
C ALA A 19 10.73 -8.20 41.13
N CYS A 20 10.18 -9.04 40.26
CA CYS A 20 10.35 -8.97 38.82
C CYS A 20 9.84 -7.61 38.35
N GLU A 21 10.74 -6.73 37.91
CA GLU A 21 10.37 -5.60 37.06
C GLU A 21 9.86 -6.20 35.75
N GLY A 22 8.55 -6.44 35.70
CA GLY A 22 7.87 -6.83 34.47
C GLY A 22 8.14 -5.74 33.45
N THR A 23 8.95 -6.07 32.45
CA THR A 23 9.18 -5.22 31.29
C THR A 23 7.82 -4.87 30.69
N TYR A 24 7.38 -3.63 30.91
CA TYR A 24 6.13 -3.13 30.38
C TYR A 24 6.30 -2.98 28.86
N LEU A 25 5.99 -4.05 28.13
CA LEU A 25 5.83 -3.96 26.69
C LEU A 25 4.53 -3.18 26.43
N PRO A 26 4.58 -2.04 25.73
CA PRO A 26 3.37 -1.31 25.38
C PRO A 26 2.46 -2.24 24.57
N LYS A 27 1.16 -2.22 24.89
CA LYS A 27 0.16 -2.99 24.13
C LYS A 27 0.24 -2.60 22.65
N PRO A 28 0.12 -3.55 21.72
CA PRO A 28 0.07 -3.22 20.30
C PRO A 28 -1.06 -2.22 20.04
N LYS A 29 -0.81 -1.25 19.16
CA LYS A 29 -1.82 -0.25 18.80
C LYS A 29 -3.09 -0.96 18.31
N GLY A 30 -4.23 -0.67 18.94
CA GLY A 30 -5.53 -1.15 18.49
C GLY A 30 -6.04 -0.26 17.36
N TYR A 31 -6.29 -0.84 16.20
CA TYR A 31 -6.96 -0.17 15.09
C TYR A 31 -8.48 -0.30 15.23
N ASN A 32 -9.24 0.59 14.60
CA ASN A 32 -10.68 0.43 14.50
C ASN A 32 -10.97 -0.90 13.81
N ARG A 33 -11.92 -1.68 14.34
CA ARG A 33 -12.39 -2.88 13.65
C ARG A 33 -13.17 -2.43 12.42
N ILE A 34 -12.60 -2.69 11.25
CA ILE A 34 -13.22 -2.47 9.94
C ILE A 34 -13.56 -3.86 9.40
N ASP A 35 -14.84 -4.14 9.18
CA ASP A 35 -15.25 -5.39 8.57
C ASP A 35 -14.98 -5.29 7.06
N LEU A 36 -13.91 -5.95 6.61
CA LEU A 36 -13.48 -5.97 5.22
C LEU A 36 -14.12 -7.18 4.51
N PRO A 37 -14.62 -7.02 3.28
CA PRO A 37 -15.20 -8.13 2.53
C PRO A 37 -14.11 -9.14 2.12
N PRO A 38 -14.48 -10.37 1.75
CA PRO A 38 -13.52 -11.30 1.15
C PRO A 38 -13.08 -10.78 -0.23
N SER A 39 -11.81 -11.04 -0.58
CA SER A 39 -11.27 -10.69 -1.89
C SER A 39 -11.98 -11.49 -2.99
N GLU A 40 -12.64 -10.77 -3.89
CA GLU A 40 -13.31 -11.29 -5.08
C GLU A 40 -12.90 -10.41 -6.26
N TYR A 41 -12.62 -11.01 -7.42
CA TYR A 41 -12.06 -10.28 -8.55
C TYR A 41 -12.87 -10.47 -9.82
N VAL A 42 -12.98 -9.39 -10.60
CA VAL A 42 -13.61 -9.35 -11.91
C VAL A 42 -12.63 -8.81 -12.95
N ALA A 43 -12.76 -9.26 -14.18
CA ALA A 43 -11.93 -8.78 -15.29
C ALA A 43 -12.41 -7.42 -15.80
N LEU A 44 -11.47 -6.59 -16.27
CA LEU A 44 -11.82 -5.39 -17.03
C LEU A 44 -12.62 -5.70 -18.31
N PRO A 45 -13.43 -4.76 -18.82
CA PRO A 45 -14.00 -4.87 -20.16
C PRO A 45 -12.91 -5.00 -21.24
N ASP A 46 -13.19 -5.70 -22.34
CA ASP A 46 -12.24 -5.94 -23.44
C ASP A 46 -12.00 -4.71 -24.36
N SER A 47 -12.12 -3.49 -23.81
CA SER A 47 -12.03 -2.23 -24.58
C SER A 47 -10.72 -1.46 -24.39
N PHE A 48 -9.82 -1.98 -23.56
CA PHE A 48 -8.58 -1.31 -23.16
C PHE A 48 -7.35 -1.96 -23.83
N PRO A 49 -6.25 -1.20 -24.04
CA PRO A 49 -4.97 -1.73 -24.53
C PRO A 49 -4.19 -2.55 -23.48
N TYR A 50 -4.83 -2.81 -22.35
CA TYR A 50 -4.36 -3.67 -21.28
C TYR A 50 -5.58 -4.38 -20.68
N GLN A 51 -5.34 -5.47 -19.98
CA GLN A 51 -6.36 -6.23 -19.28
C GLN A 51 -5.81 -6.58 -17.89
N PHE A 52 -6.66 -6.54 -16.86
CA PHE A 52 -6.31 -7.07 -15.55
C PHE A 52 -7.58 -7.44 -14.79
N GLN A 53 -7.40 -8.10 -13.65
CA GLN A 53 -8.47 -8.31 -12.69
C GLN A 53 -8.43 -7.26 -11.57
N TYR A 54 -9.59 -6.81 -11.12
CA TYR A 54 -9.73 -5.86 -10.03
C TYR A 54 -10.84 -6.30 -9.07
N SER A 55 -10.86 -5.71 -7.87
CA SER A 55 -11.81 -6.05 -6.81
C SER A 55 -13.26 -5.90 -7.27
N ALA A 56 -14.09 -6.92 -7.06
CA ALA A 56 -15.54 -6.87 -7.29
C ALA A 56 -16.24 -5.84 -6.37
N HIS A 57 -15.57 -5.44 -5.30
CA HIS A 57 -16.01 -4.40 -4.36
C HIS A 57 -15.67 -2.98 -4.83
N ALA A 58 -14.90 -2.85 -5.91
CA ALA A 58 -14.58 -1.57 -6.54
C ALA A 58 -15.52 -1.28 -7.71
N LYS A 59 -15.85 -0.01 -7.89
CA LYS A 59 -16.53 0.51 -9.07
C LYS A 59 -15.50 0.97 -10.07
N LEU A 60 -15.56 0.43 -11.28
CA LEU A 60 -14.81 0.93 -12.43
C LEU A 60 -15.45 2.25 -12.90
N LEU A 61 -14.71 3.35 -12.72
CA LEU A 61 -15.09 4.68 -13.14
C LEU A 61 -14.12 5.17 -14.22
N LYS A 62 -14.59 6.09 -15.06
CA LYS A 62 -13.69 6.87 -15.92
C LYS A 62 -13.02 7.92 -15.05
N ASP A 63 -11.72 8.14 -15.27
CA ASP A 63 -11.00 9.23 -14.62
C ASP A 63 -11.71 10.57 -14.86
N SER A 64 -11.97 11.28 -13.76
CA SER A 64 -12.75 12.52 -13.75
C SER A 64 -11.90 13.80 -13.81
N SER A 65 -10.56 13.66 -13.86
CA SER A 65 -9.64 14.78 -13.94
C SER A 65 -9.76 15.50 -15.28
N TRP A 66 -9.50 16.81 -15.28
CA TRP A 66 -9.54 17.64 -16.48
C TRP A 66 -8.48 17.24 -17.52
N MET A 67 -7.43 16.53 -17.10
CA MET A 67 -6.37 16.01 -17.96
C MET A 67 -6.58 14.54 -18.36
N ALA A 68 -7.71 13.93 -17.98
CA ALA A 68 -7.96 12.52 -18.18
C ALA A 68 -7.82 12.12 -19.66
N GLU A 69 -6.87 11.23 -19.95
CA GLU A 69 -6.69 10.69 -21.28
C GLU A 69 -7.58 9.45 -21.51
N ARG A 70 -7.65 9.02 -22.77
CA ARG A 70 -8.35 7.80 -23.14
C ARG A 70 -7.66 6.62 -22.46
N TYR A 71 -8.45 5.76 -21.79
CA TYR A 71 -8.00 4.59 -21.01
C TYR A 71 -7.47 4.87 -19.61
N TRP A 72 -7.64 6.09 -19.09
CA TRP A 72 -7.48 6.36 -17.67
C TRP A 72 -8.76 5.99 -16.93
N ILE A 73 -8.60 5.28 -15.82
CA ILE A 73 -9.69 4.75 -15.02
C ILE A 73 -9.42 4.95 -13.54
N ASP A 74 -10.52 4.94 -12.80
CA ASP A 74 -10.54 5.03 -11.36
C ASP A 74 -11.24 3.77 -10.82
N LEU A 75 -10.59 3.06 -9.91
CA LEU A 75 -11.20 1.96 -9.16
C LEU A 75 -11.61 2.50 -7.79
N TYR A 76 -12.90 2.83 -7.65
CA TYR A 76 -13.44 3.43 -6.44
C TYR A 76 -14.04 2.39 -5.50
N TYR A 77 -13.57 2.33 -4.26
CA TYR A 77 -14.04 1.44 -3.20
C TYR A 77 -15.00 2.20 -2.27
N PRO A 78 -16.33 2.10 -2.47
CA PRO A 78 -17.28 2.99 -1.79
C PRO A 78 -17.36 2.76 -0.28
N THR A 79 -17.18 1.51 0.16
CA THR A 79 -17.21 1.16 1.59
C THR A 79 -15.95 1.57 2.34
N MET A 80 -14.90 1.93 1.60
CA MET A 80 -13.57 2.24 2.12
C MET A 80 -13.16 3.70 1.86
N GLU A 81 -14.01 4.46 1.13
CA GLU A 81 -13.75 5.85 0.70
C GLU A 81 -12.36 6.00 0.05
N ALA A 82 -11.99 4.99 -0.75
CA ALA A 82 -10.67 4.87 -1.33
C ALA A 82 -10.75 4.81 -2.86
N LEU A 83 -9.74 5.36 -3.51
CA LEU A 83 -9.66 5.49 -4.96
C LEU A 83 -8.29 5.02 -5.42
N VAL A 84 -8.26 4.01 -6.28
CA VAL A 84 -7.04 3.65 -7.02
C VAL A 84 -7.15 4.27 -8.40
N GLN A 85 -6.38 5.34 -8.63
CA GLN A 85 -6.25 5.93 -9.95
C GLN A 85 -5.30 5.07 -10.79
N VAL A 86 -5.67 4.79 -12.03
CA VAL A 86 -4.84 4.06 -13.00
C VAL A 86 -4.78 4.87 -14.29
N THR A 87 -3.59 5.36 -14.61
CA THR A 87 -3.32 6.10 -15.84
C THR A 87 -2.51 5.23 -16.80
N TYR A 88 -2.72 5.45 -18.09
CA TYR A 88 -2.11 4.70 -19.18
C TYR A 88 -1.49 5.66 -20.18
N LYS A 89 -0.28 5.35 -20.65
CA LYS A 89 0.36 6.03 -21.76
C LYS A 89 1.02 5.01 -22.70
N PRO A 90 0.89 5.18 -24.03
CA PRO A 90 1.61 4.37 -25.00
C PRO A 90 3.08 4.80 -25.10
N VAL A 91 4.00 3.84 -25.13
CA VAL A 91 5.46 4.06 -25.23
C VAL A 91 5.95 4.00 -26.68
N ASN A 92 5.29 3.21 -27.54
CA ASN A 92 5.58 3.09 -28.98
C ASN A 92 7.05 2.78 -29.33
N ASN A 93 7.72 1.94 -28.53
CA ASN A 93 9.15 1.59 -28.62
C ASN A 93 10.11 2.77 -28.51
N ASP A 94 9.68 3.90 -27.95
CA ASP A 94 10.54 5.05 -27.69
C ASP A 94 11.10 4.98 -26.26
N THR A 95 12.36 4.61 -26.15
CA THR A 95 13.05 4.50 -24.85
C THR A 95 13.25 5.85 -24.16
N SER A 96 13.35 6.95 -24.92
CA SER A 96 13.45 8.29 -24.35
C SER A 96 12.11 8.69 -23.74
N LEU A 97 11.02 8.45 -24.45
CA LEU A 97 9.66 8.69 -23.95
C LEU A 97 9.35 7.84 -22.70
N LEU A 98 9.78 6.57 -22.70
CA LEU A 98 9.66 5.71 -21.52
C LEU A 98 10.40 6.32 -20.31
N GLY A 99 11.63 6.80 -20.52
CA GLY A 99 12.41 7.49 -19.50
C GLY A 99 11.71 8.72 -18.94
N GLU A 100 11.08 9.54 -19.80
CA GLU A 100 10.27 10.69 -19.38
C GLU A 100 9.09 10.27 -18.51
N TYR A 101 8.40 9.18 -18.85
CA TYR A 101 7.27 8.67 -18.05
C TYR A 101 7.69 8.21 -16.66
N PHE A 102 8.83 7.53 -16.54
CA PHE A 102 9.40 7.21 -15.24
C PHE A 102 9.73 8.48 -14.47
N GLU A 103 10.43 9.44 -15.08
CA GLU A 103 10.82 10.68 -14.42
C GLU A 103 9.60 11.48 -13.93
N ASP A 104 8.55 11.58 -14.74
CA ASP A 104 7.30 12.22 -14.36
C ASP A 104 6.60 11.49 -13.22
N SER A 105 6.57 10.16 -13.25
CA SER A 105 6.02 9.34 -12.17
C SER A 105 6.77 9.61 -10.85
N TYR A 106 8.11 9.60 -10.89
CA TYR A 106 8.94 9.90 -9.73
C TYR A 106 8.80 11.35 -9.25
N LYS A 107 8.65 12.33 -10.15
CA LYS A 107 8.37 13.73 -9.79
C LYS A 107 7.04 13.87 -9.08
N LEU A 108 6.00 13.17 -9.51
CA LEU A 108 4.69 13.19 -8.85
C LEU A 108 4.75 12.53 -7.48
N THR A 109 5.39 11.37 -7.38
CA THR A 109 5.64 10.70 -6.09
C THR A 109 6.42 11.61 -5.14
N SER A 110 7.49 12.25 -5.64
CA SER A 110 8.38 13.09 -4.84
C SER A 110 7.80 14.42 -4.38
N LYS A 111 6.91 15.05 -5.15
CA LYS A 111 6.17 16.24 -4.71
C LYS A 111 5.30 15.97 -3.48
N HIS A 112 4.89 14.72 -3.27
CA HIS A 112 4.13 14.30 -2.09
C HIS A 112 5.01 13.83 -0.92
N ASN A 113 6.34 13.72 -1.10
CA ASN A 113 7.29 13.20 -0.11
C ASN A 113 7.70 14.20 0.98
N ILE A 114 7.32 15.48 0.89
CA ILE A 114 7.74 16.51 1.86
C ILE A 114 7.33 16.14 3.32
N LYS A 115 6.34 15.25 3.47
CA LYS A 115 5.85 14.73 4.77
C LYS A 115 6.03 13.21 4.96
N ALA A 116 6.71 12.52 4.05
CA ALA A 116 6.93 11.09 4.17
C ALA A 116 7.99 10.79 5.24
N TYR A 117 7.73 9.83 6.13
CA TYR A 117 8.73 9.35 7.08
C TYR A 117 9.69 8.34 6.43
N SER A 118 9.17 7.50 5.53
CA SER A 118 9.96 6.56 4.74
C SER A 118 9.31 6.30 3.38
N ILE A 119 10.14 5.82 2.43
CA ILE A 119 9.72 5.32 1.13
C ILE A 119 10.39 3.96 0.93
N GLU A 120 9.60 2.93 0.70
CA GLU A 120 10.07 1.60 0.38
C GLU A 120 9.68 1.26 -1.06
N GLN A 121 10.64 0.81 -1.86
CA GLN A 121 10.43 0.49 -3.27
C GLN A 121 10.71 -0.99 -3.50
N MET A 122 9.84 -1.64 -4.26
CA MET A 122 9.97 -3.06 -4.60
C MET A 122 9.71 -3.27 -6.09
N ASP A 123 10.61 -4.02 -6.73
CA ASP A 123 10.46 -4.44 -8.12
C ASP A 123 9.70 -5.77 -8.18
N LEU A 124 8.79 -5.87 -9.13
CA LEU A 124 7.90 -7.00 -9.38
C LEU A 124 8.04 -7.44 -10.83
N VAL A 125 8.23 -8.74 -11.04
CA VAL A 125 8.13 -9.33 -12.38
C VAL A 125 6.67 -9.65 -12.66
N ILE A 126 6.14 -9.14 -13.77
CA ILE A 126 4.76 -9.43 -14.19
C ILE A 126 4.77 -10.79 -14.90
N PRO A 127 3.96 -11.77 -14.48
CA PRO A 127 3.98 -13.12 -15.07
C PRO A 127 3.75 -13.15 -16.58
N ASN A 128 2.92 -12.23 -17.09
CA ASN A 128 2.55 -12.14 -18.50
C ASN A 128 3.47 -11.19 -19.31
N GLY A 129 4.63 -10.82 -18.74
CA GLY A 129 5.63 -10.01 -19.40
C GLY A 129 5.70 -8.58 -18.87
N GLY A 130 6.92 -8.04 -18.87
CA GLY A 130 7.21 -6.73 -18.29
C GLY A 130 7.55 -6.79 -16.81
N TRP A 131 7.53 -5.61 -16.20
CA TRP A 131 7.86 -5.42 -14.79
C TRP A 131 7.05 -4.28 -14.22
N ALA A 132 6.89 -4.29 -12.91
CA ALA A 132 6.30 -3.23 -12.15
C ALA A 132 7.23 -2.81 -11.01
N VAL A 133 7.05 -1.58 -10.57
CA VAL A 133 7.64 -1.06 -9.35
C VAL A 133 6.50 -0.60 -8.48
N VAL A 134 6.57 -1.00 -7.23
CA VAL A 134 5.68 -0.52 -6.18
C VAL A 134 6.48 0.36 -5.24
N SER A 135 5.86 1.45 -4.79
CA SER A 135 6.41 2.36 -3.80
C SER A 135 5.41 2.54 -2.66
N GLU A 136 5.83 2.17 -1.46
CA GLU A 136 5.08 2.42 -0.23
C GLU A 136 5.62 3.65 0.48
N LEU A 137 4.74 4.58 0.83
CA LEU A 137 5.06 5.81 1.53
C LEU A 137 4.40 5.79 2.89
N THR A 138 5.19 6.04 3.95
CA THR A 138 4.66 6.16 5.32
C THR A 138 4.62 7.61 5.78
N GLY A 139 3.74 7.94 6.72
CA GLY A 139 3.57 9.29 7.25
C GLY A 139 2.37 10.04 6.69
N GLU A 140 2.30 11.35 6.90
CA GLU A 140 1.18 12.22 6.46
C GLU A 140 1.23 12.53 4.97
N VAL A 141 1.19 11.48 4.15
CA VAL A 141 1.23 11.56 2.70
C VAL A 141 -0.16 11.41 2.09
N PRO A 142 -0.43 12.07 0.95
CA PRO A 142 -1.72 11.99 0.27
C PRO A 142 -1.97 10.64 -0.41
N SER A 143 -0.92 9.87 -0.70
CA SER A 143 -1.00 8.52 -1.27
C SER A 143 0.08 7.64 -0.65
N GLN A 144 -0.34 6.58 0.04
CA GLN A 144 0.58 5.66 0.73
C GLN A 144 1.09 4.52 -0.15
N PHE A 145 0.45 4.29 -1.29
CA PHE A 145 0.84 3.21 -2.20
C PHE A 145 0.76 3.70 -3.64
N GLN A 146 1.88 3.59 -4.35
CA GLN A 146 2.00 4.00 -5.75
C GLN A 146 2.68 2.89 -6.52
N PHE A 147 2.39 2.82 -7.81
CA PHE A 147 3.04 1.84 -8.67
C PHE A 147 3.17 2.36 -10.10
N HIS A 148 4.07 1.74 -10.84
CA HIS A 148 4.10 1.82 -12.29
C HIS A 148 4.48 0.48 -12.89
N ALA A 149 3.98 0.18 -14.09
CA ALA A 149 4.14 -1.10 -14.77
C ALA A 149 4.33 -0.88 -16.27
N THR A 150 5.18 -1.68 -16.90
CA THR A 150 5.46 -1.57 -18.33
C THR A 150 5.93 -2.91 -18.92
N ASP A 151 5.61 -3.13 -20.20
CA ASP A 151 6.21 -4.18 -21.04
C ASP A 151 7.58 -3.75 -21.60
N SER A 152 8.06 -2.54 -21.26
CA SER A 152 9.26 -1.86 -21.77
C SER A 152 9.19 -1.43 -23.24
N ALA A 153 8.09 -1.71 -23.94
CA ALA A 153 7.99 -1.56 -25.39
C ALA A 153 6.84 -0.63 -25.77
N ASN A 154 5.60 -0.96 -25.41
CA ASN A 154 4.42 -0.27 -25.90
C ASN A 154 3.54 0.33 -24.81
N HIS A 155 3.62 -0.17 -23.58
CA HIS A 155 2.65 0.17 -22.54
C HIS A 155 3.33 0.70 -21.30
N PHE A 156 2.79 1.80 -20.76
CA PHE A 156 3.16 2.31 -19.46
C PHE A 156 1.89 2.59 -18.65
N ILE A 157 1.76 1.93 -17.51
CA ILE A 157 0.72 2.15 -16.52
C ILE A 157 1.35 2.81 -15.29
N ARG A 158 0.66 3.79 -14.72
CA ARG A 158 0.94 4.33 -13.39
C ARG A 158 -0.34 4.25 -12.56
N GLY A 159 -0.20 4.02 -11.26
CA GLY A 159 -1.31 4.22 -10.36
C GLY A 159 -0.91 4.65 -8.96
N ALA A 160 -1.91 5.13 -8.23
CA ALA A 160 -1.78 5.65 -6.89
C ALA A 160 -3.07 5.42 -6.10
N LEU A 161 -2.91 5.07 -4.82
CA LEU A 161 -4.00 4.87 -3.87
C LEU A 161 -4.24 6.15 -3.07
N TYR A 162 -5.43 6.73 -3.24
CA TYR A 162 -5.91 7.89 -2.51
C TYR A 162 -7.04 7.52 -1.55
N PHE A 163 -7.16 8.28 -0.47
CA PHE A 163 -8.29 8.24 0.44
C PHE A 163 -8.97 9.60 0.46
N GLU A 164 -10.30 9.63 0.47
CA GLU A 164 -11.05 10.90 0.54
C GLU A 164 -10.77 11.64 1.86
N THR A 165 -10.61 10.90 2.96
CA THR A 165 -10.35 11.45 4.30
C THR A 165 -8.85 11.48 4.63
N SER A 166 -8.17 12.57 4.29
CA SER A 166 -6.69 12.66 4.25
C SER A 166 -5.93 12.76 5.60
N THR A 167 -6.54 12.52 6.77
CA THR A 167 -5.94 13.00 8.05
C THR A 167 -5.78 11.99 9.18
N LYS A 168 -6.17 10.71 9.02
CA LYS A 168 -5.99 9.69 10.08
C LYS A 168 -5.39 8.38 9.56
N ASN A 169 -4.13 8.45 9.13
CA ASN A 169 -3.38 7.31 8.58
C ASN A 169 -3.35 6.08 9.49
N ASP A 170 -3.26 6.25 10.81
CA ASP A 170 -3.27 5.11 11.72
C ASP A 170 -4.60 4.34 11.65
N SER A 171 -5.76 4.99 11.47
CA SER A 171 -7.06 4.28 11.44
C SER A 171 -7.33 3.50 10.15
N LEU A 172 -6.64 3.85 9.05
CA LEU A 172 -6.90 3.28 7.73
C LEU A 172 -6.03 2.07 7.40
N LYS A 173 -5.05 1.72 8.24
CA LYS A 173 -4.08 0.67 7.94
C LYS A 173 -4.71 -0.65 7.44
N PRO A 174 -5.78 -1.20 8.05
CA PRO A 174 -6.41 -2.41 7.54
C PRO A 174 -6.95 -2.29 6.10
N VAL A 175 -7.50 -1.11 5.78
CA VAL A 175 -8.04 -0.81 4.44
C VAL A 175 -6.91 -0.64 3.43
N ILE A 176 -5.84 0.04 3.82
CA ILE A 176 -4.64 0.21 3.00
C ILE A 176 -4.08 -1.16 2.63
N GLU A 177 -3.84 -2.03 3.62
CA GLU A 177 -3.30 -3.38 3.38
C GLU A 177 -4.24 -4.21 2.49
N TYR A 178 -5.55 -4.13 2.70
CA TYR A 178 -6.53 -4.79 1.85
C TYR A 178 -6.41 -4.36 0.38
N ILE A 179 -6.42 -3.05 0.11
CA ILE A 179 -6.35 -2.53 -1.26
C ILE A 179 -4.96 -2.77 -1.87
N LYS A 180 -3.89 -2.77 -1.07
CA LYS A 180 -2.56 -3.18 -1.54
C LYS A 180 -2.58 -4.59 -2.11
N PHE A 181 -3.19 -5.56 -1.43
CA PHE A 181 -3.34 -6.90 -1.95
C PHE A 181 -4.11 -6.92 -3.27
N ASP A 182 -5.21 -6.15 -3.37
CA ASP A 182 -5.98 -6.04 -4.61
C ASP A 182 -5.14 -5.42 -5.75
N ILE A 183 -4.29 -4.43 -5.47
CA ILE A 183 -3.38 -3.83 -6.47
C ILE A 183 -2.29 -4.82 -6.89
N ILE A 184 -1.71 -5.57 -5.96
CA ILE A 184 -0.71 -6.61 -6.30
C ILE A 184 -1.35 -7.71 -7.16
N HIS A 185 -2.59 -8.12 -6.85
CA HIS A 185 -3.34 -9.05 -7.69
C HIS A 185 -3.58 -8.48 -9.10
N MET A 186 -3.99 -7.21 -9.17
CA MET A 186 -4.14 -6.50 -10.43
C MET A 186 -2.84 -6.53 -11.24
N LEU A 187 -1.70 -6.14 -10.65
CA LEU A 187 -0.39 -6.16 -11.32
C LEU A 187 0.00 -7.56 -11.82
N ASN A 188 -0.25 -8.59 -11.02
CA ASN A 188 0.07 -9.99 -11.38
C ASN A 188 -0.83 -10.55 -12.51
N THR A 189 -1.99 -9.94 -12.72
CA THR A 189 -2.96 -10.35 -13.75
C THR A 189 -2.97 -9.42 -14.96
N ILE A 190 -2.02 -8.46 -15.04
CA ILE A 190 -1.89 -7.61 -16.21
C ILE A 190 -1.58 -8.45 -17.44
N GLU A 191 -2.30 -8.19 -18.52
CA GLU A 191 -2.00 -8.64 -19.87
C GLU A 191 -1.97 -7.42 -20.79
N TRP A 192 -0.97 -7.35 -21.66
CA TRP A 192 -0.75 -6.28 -22.62
C TRP A 192 -1.37 -6.66 -23.98
N LYS A 193 -1.94 -5.69 -24.71
CA LYS A 193 -2.61 -5.94 -26.01
C LYS A 193 -2.07 -5.08 -27.13
#